data_AF-A0A2R6LPJ7-F1
#
_entry.id   AF-A0A2R6LPJ7-F1
#
_cell.length_a   1.000
_cell.length_b   1.000
_cell.length_c   1.000
_cell.angle_alpha   90.00
_cell.angle_beta   90.00
_cell.angle_gamma   90.00
#
_symmetry.space_group_name_H-M   'P 1'
#
loop_
_entity.id
_entity.type
_entity.pdbx_description
1 polymer ?
#
loop_
_entity_poly.entity_id
_entity_poly.type
_entity_poly.pdbx_seq_one_letter_code
_entity_poly.pdbx_strand_id
1 'polypeptide(L)'
;HGAIGHAQKMARANRDDEGNFRTLRRHVESTDQGIASLHFPSLQREISTFEEIRQAMNATDVVEETPAIRQRVNNGILRYVFVKHRGNFLVPPRDLRALPTPDGEAP
;
A
#
# COMPACT_ATOMS: atom_id res chain seq x y z
N HIS A 1 4.17 4.63 -26.01
CA HIS A 1 3.04 4.12 -25.19
C HIS A 1 2.59 5.23 -24.24
N GLY A 2 1.29 5.50 -24.10
CA GLY A 2 0.75 6.70 -23.44
C GLY A 2 0.09 6.47 -22.08
N ALA A 3 0.46 5.39 -21.38
CA ALA A 3 -0.06 5.05 -20.06
C ALA A 3 0.96 4.24 -19.25
N ILE A 4 0.81 4.26 -17.92
CA ILE A 4 1.56 3.42 -16.99
C ILE A 4 0.61 2.64 -16.06
N GLY A 5 0.83 1.33 -15.98
CA GLY A 5 -0.02 0.41 -15.23
C GLY A 5 0.24 0.40 -13.72
N HIS A 6 -0.76 0.01 -12.93
CA HIS A 6 -0.59 -0.17 -11.47
C HIS A 6 0.46 -1.24 -11.15
N ALA A 7 0.36 -2.42 -11.77
CA ALA A 7 1.30 -3.51 -11.56
C ALA A 7 2.73 -3.15 -12.01
N GLN A 8 2.87 -2.36 -13.09
CA GLN A 8 4.16 -1.88 -13.59
C GLN A 8 4.86 -0.99 -12.56
N LYS A 9 4.15 -0.01 -11.98
CA LYS A 9 4.71 0.82 -10.90
C LYS A 9 5.07 0.00 -9.66
N MET A 10 4.24 -1.00 -9.33
CA MET A 10 4.49 -1.87 -8.17
C MET A 10 5.73 -2.74 -8.39
N ALA A 11 5.94 -3.24 -9.61
CA ALA A 11 7.11 -4.03 -9.95
C ALA A 11 8.42 -3.26 -9.78
N ARG A 12 8.41 -1.94 -10.03
CA ARG A 12 9.59 -1.07 -9.86
C ARG A 12 9.99 -0.81 -8.40
N ALA A 13 9.04 -0.83 -7.47
CA ALA A 13 9.26 -0.32 -6.11
C ALA A 13 9.06 -1.35 -4.99
N ASN A 14 8.25 -2.40 -5.22
CA ASN A 14 7.90 -3.40 -4.21
C ASN A 14 8.67 -4.72 -4.41
N ARG A 15 9.91 -4.64 -4.84
CA ARG A 15 10.83 -5.77 -5.03
C ARG A 15 12.18 -5.41 -4.39
N ASP A 16 12.80 -6.34 -3.68
CA ASP A 16 14.23 -6.24 -3.31
C ASP A 16 15.13 -6.71 -4.47
N ASP A 17 16.44 -6.71 -4.24
CA ASP A 17 17.44 -7.05 -5.26
C ASP A 17 17.34 -8.52 -5.70
N GLU A 18 16.88 -9.40 -4.82
CA GLU A 18 16.56 -10.80 -5.10
C GLU A 18 15.18 -11.00 -5.75
N GLY A 19 14.40 -9.93 -5.90
CA GLY A 19 13.07 -9.95 -6.50
C GLY A 19 11.95 -10.42 -5.56
N ASN A 20 12.14 -10.48 -4.25
CA ASN A 20 11.08 -10.76 -3.29
C ASN A 20 10.21 -9.52 -3.04
N PHE A 21 8.95 -9.74 -2.67
CA PHE A 21 8.08 -8.63 -2.31
C PHE A 21 8.50 -8.01 -0.97
N ARG A 22 8.63 -6.68 -0.94
CA ARG A 22 8.98 -5.91 0.27
C ARG A 22 7.81 -5.74 1.25
N THR A 23 6.59 -5.96 0.78
CA THR A 23 5.34 -5.78 1.55
C THR A 23 4.41 -7.00 1.45
N LEU A 24 3.71 -7.28 2.53
CA LEU A 24 2.63 -8.27 2.59
C LEU A 24 1.28 -7.55 2.67
N ARG A 25 0.49 -7.64 1.60
CA ARG A 25 -0.87 -7.06 1.56
C ARG A 25 -1.89 -8.08 2.06
N ARG A 26 -2.80 -7.63 2.91
CA ARG A 26 -3.94 -8.43 3.42
C ARG A 26 -5.26 -7.67 3.23
N HIS A 27 -5.42 -7.10 2.04
CA HIS A 27 -6.56 -6.26 1.74
C HIS A 27 -7.87 -7.03 1.69
N VAL A 28 -8.95 -6.31 2.01
CA VAL A 28 -10.32 -6.82 1.98
C VAL A 28 -11.23 -5.77 1.39
N GLU A 29 -12.17 -6.21 0.55
CA GLU A 29 -13.19 -5.35 -0.02
C GLU A 29 -14.25 -5.03 1.04
N SER A 30 -14.86 -3.85 0.95
CA SER A 30 -15.91 -3.39 1.85
C SER A 30 -17.01 -2.63 1.10
N THR A 31 -18.21 -2.66 1.65
CA THR A 31 -19.36 -1.86 1.22
C THR A 31 -19.85 -0.95 2.34
N ASP A 32 -19.00 -0.64 3.32
CA ASP A 32 -19.35 0.20 4.46
C ASP A 32 -19.99 1.51 4.01
N GLN A 33 -21.05 1.91 4.72
CA GLN A 33 -21.83 3.11 4.40
C GLN A 33 -22.46 3.09 2.99
N GLY A 34 -22.64 1.91 2.39
CA GLY A 34 -23.18 1.75 1.05
C GLY A 34 -22.22 2.16 -0.07
N ILE A 35 -20.92 2.25 0.22
CA ILE A 35 -19.89 2.69 -0.72
C ILE A 35 -18.94 1.52 -1.00
N ALA A 36 -18.80 1.15 -2.29
CA ALA A 36 -17.77 0.21 -2.72
C ALA A 36 -16.37 0.75 -2.37
N SER A 37 -15.65 0.02 -1.52
CA SER A 37 -14.39 0.46 -0.93
C SER A 37 -13.46 -0.72 -0.65
N LEU A 38 -12.23 -0.40 -0.27
CA LEU A 38 -11.17 -1.35 -0.01
C LEU A 38 -10.43 -0.94 1.26
N HIS A 39 -10.30 -1.86 2.21
CA HIS A 39 -9.35 -1.71 3.30
C HIS A 39 -7.99 -2.25 2.86
N PHE A 40 -6.97 -1.41 2.92
CA PHE A 40 -5.62 -1.75 2.45
C PHE A 40 -4.59 -1.81 3.60
N PRO A 41 -4.62 -2.85 4.46
CA PRO A 41 -3.52 -3.14 5.35
C PRO A 41 -2.33 -3.71 4.55
N SER A 42 -1.16 -3.15 4.84
CA SER A 42 0.14 -3.63 4.39
C SER A 42 1.02 -3.83 5.60
N LEU A 43 1.71 -4.97 5.64
CA LEU A 43 2.75 -5.27 6.61
C LEU A 43 4.11 -5.19 5.94
N GLN A 44 5.04 -4.51 6.61
CA GLN A 44 6.40 -4.29 6.18
C GLN A 44 7.29 -4.14 7.42
N ARG A 45 8.60 -4.34 7.26
CA ARG A 45 9.57 -4.19 8.36
C ARG A 45 9.65 -2.75 8.85
N GLU A 46 9.64 -1.80 7.92
CA GLU A 46 9.77 -0.37 8.20
C GLU A 46 8.69 0.42 7.46
N ILE A 47 8.21 1.52 8.05
CA ILE A 47 7.21 2.37 7.40
C ILE A 47 7.75 3.02 6.11
N SER A 48 9.05 3.33 6.05
CA SER A 48 9.79 3.86 4.89
C SER A 48 9.49 3.07 3.62
N THR A 49 9.46 1.74 3.72
CA THR A 49 9.15 0.83 2.61
C THR A 49 7.79 1.14 1.97
N PHE A 50 6.77 1.37 2.79
CA PHE A 50 5.45 1.72 2.27
C PHE A 50 5.42 3.13 1.68
N GLU A 51 6.18 4.06 2.25
CA GLU A 51 6.27 5.44 1.75
C GLU A 51 6.92 5.52 0.38
N GLU A 52 8.00 4.78 0.15
CA GLU A 52 8.65 4.63 -1.14
C GLU A 52 7.70 4.05 -2.19
N ILE A 53 6.99 2.97 -1.86
CA ILE A 53 6.01 2.35 -2.77
C ILE A 53 4.88 3.33 -3.08
N ARG A 54 4.40 4.08 -2.08
CA ARG A 54 3.38 5.12 -2.26
C ARG A 54 3.88 6.24 -3.19
N GLN A 55 5.13 6.68 -3.02
CA GLN A 55 5.73 7.68 -3.90
C GLN A 55 5.85 7.15 -5.33
N ALA A 56 6.32 5.92 -5.51
CA ALA A 56 6.39 5.26 -6.81
C ALA A 56 5.01 5.09 -7.48
N MET A 57 3.93 4.97 -6.70
CA MET A 57 2.57 4.96 -7.25
C MET A 57 2.20 6.28 -7.94
N ASN A 58 2.81 7.41 -7.58
CA ASN A 58 2.56 8.67 -8.28
C ASN A 58 3.20 8.71 -9.68
N ALA A 59 4.29 7.96 -9.88
CA ALA A 59 5.07 7.92 -11.13
C ALA A 59 5.38 9.32 -11.67
N THR A 60 5.91 10.19 -10.82
CA THR A 60 6.23 11.59 -11.15
C THR A 60 7.26 11.69 -12.28
N ASP A 61 8.27 10.81 -12.27
CA ASP A 61 9.25 10.62 -13.33
C ASP A 61 8.59 10.39 -14.70
N VAL A 62 7.61 9.50 -14.76
CA VAL A 62 6.90 9.15 -16.00
C VAL A 62 5.98 10.29 -16.44
N VAL A 63 5.39 11.01 -15.49
CA VAL A 63 4.54 12.19 -15.76
C VAL A 63 5.36 13.34 -16.36
N GLU A 64 6.59 13.54 -15.89
CA GLU A 64 7.50 14.57 -16.41
C GLU A 64 7.93 14.26 -17.85
N GLU A 65 8.22 13.00 -18.16
CA GLU A 65 8.69 12.58 -19.48
C GLU A 65 7.56 12.41 -20.52
N THR A 66 6.34 12.10 -20.08
CA THR A 66 5.22 11.74 -20.98
C THR A 66 4.00 12.64 -20.73
N PRO A 67 3.80 13.71 -21.53
CA PRO A 67 2.70 14.68 -21.34
C PRO A 67 1.28 14.08 -21.37
N ALA A 68 1.11 12.91 -21.99
CA ALA A 68 -0.15 12.15 -22.03
C ALA A 68 -0.49 11.44 -20.70
N ILE A 69 0.45 11.39 -19.75
CA ILE A 69 0.30 10.78 -18.43
C ILE A 69 0.29 11.91 -17.40
N ARG A 70 -0.71 11.90 -16.52
CA ARG A 70 -0.81 12.82 -15.36
C ARG A 70 -1.15 11.99 -14.13
N GLN A 71 -1.12 12.59 -12.95
CA GLN A 71 -1.40 11.88 -11.69
C GLN A 71 -2.68 11.00 -11.72
N ARG A 72 -3.75 11.47 -12.38
CA ARG A 72 -5.03 10.73 -12.51
C ARG A 72 -5.46 10.46 -13.96
N VAL A 73 -4.56 10.65 -14.93
CA VAL A 73 -4.82 10.39 -16.36
C VAL A 73 -3.79 9.40 -16.86
N ASN A 74 -4.24 8.26 -17.38
CA ASN A 74 -3.36 7.19 -17.88
C ASN A 74 -2.32 6.65 -16.86
N ASN A 75 -2.59 6.82 -15.55
CA ASN A 75 -1.68 6.46 -14.45
C ASN A 75 -2.26 5.36 -13.54
N GLY A 76 -2.78 4.31 -14.19
CA GLY A 76 -3.33 3.13 -13.55
C GLY A 76 -4.48 3.42 -12.57
N ILE A 77 -4.44 2.75 -11.42
CA ILE A 77 -5.53 2.75 -10.44
C ILE A 77 -5.78 4.11 -9.77
N LEU A 78 -4.80 5.04 -9.85
CA LEU A 78 -4.92 6.36 -9.25
C LEU A 78 -6.08 7.18 -9.80
N ARG A 79 -6.67 6.84 -10.95
CA ARG A 79 -7.88 7.49 -11.43
C ARG A 79 -9.12 7.12 -10.59
N TYR A 80 -9.18 5.89 -10.10
CA TYR A 80 -10.41 5.25 -9.58
C TYR A 80 -10.48 5.19 -8.06
N VAL A 81 -9.34 5.06 -7.38
CA VAL A 81 -9.30 4.91 -5.92
C VAL A 81 -8.91 6.24 -5.27
N PHE A 82 -9.55 6.55 -4.15
CA PHE A 82 -9.31 7.76 -3.36
C PHE A 82 -9.09 7.36 -1.91
N VAL A 83 -7.95 7.74 -1.34
CA VAL A 83 -7.67 7.49 0.08
C VAL A 83 -8.54 8.42 0.92
N LYS A 84 -9.37 7.85 1.80
CA LYS A 84 -10.21 8.60 2.75
C LYS A 84 -9.57 8.68 4.13
N HIS A 85 -8.95 7.58 4.57
CA HIS A 85 -8.32 7.48 5.88
C HIS A 85 -6.99 6.74 5.77
N ARG A 86 -6.05 7.08 6.66
CA ARG A 86 -4.75 6.41 6.80
C ARG A 86 -4.39 6.32 8.27
N GLY A 87 -3.93 5.15 8.70
CA GLY A 87 -3.33 4.93 10.01
C GLY A 87 -2.07 4.10 9.87
N ASN A 88 -1.08 4.37 10.73
CA ASN A 88 0.13 3.56 10.85
C ASN A 88 0.12 2.93 12.25
N PHE A 89 0.38 1.64 12.33
CA PHE A 89 0.34 0.88 13.57
C PHE A 89 1.59 0.02 13.68
N LEU A 90 2.12 -0.12 14.89
CA LEU A 90 3.16 -1.09 15.19
C LEU A 90 2.50 -2.43 15.53
N VAL A 91 3.04 -3.50 14.98
CA VAL A 91 2.63 -4.87 15.31
C VAL A 91 3.75 -5.48 16.15
N PRO A 92 3.66 -5.44 17.49
CA PRO A 92 4.72 -6.00 18.32
C PRO A 92 4.84 -7.52 18.11
N PRO A 93 6.05 -8.08 18.35
CA PRO A 93 6.25 -9.52 18.50
C PRO A 93 5.24 -10.11 19.48
N ARG A 94 4.89 -11.39 19.29
CA ARG A 94 3.83 -12.04 20.07
C ARG A 94 4.09 -11.94 21.58
N ASP A 95 5.34 -12.14 22.00
CA ASP A 95 5.75 -12.16 23.41
C ASP A 95 5.64 -10.77 24.09
N LEU A 96 5.51 -9.70 23.30
CA LEU A 96 5.34 -8.32 23.79
C LEU A 96 3.90 -7.81 23.64
N ARG A 97 2.97 -8.64 23.16
CA ARG A 97 1.56 -8.25 23.05
C ARG A 97 0.92 -8.35 24.42
N ALA A 98 0.43 -7.23 24.96
CA ALA A 98 -0.35 -7.15 26.19
C ALA A 98 -1.80 -7.69 26.02
N LEU A 99 -1.98 -8.73 25.21
CA LEU A 99 -3.26 -9.43 25.17
C LEU A 99 -3.35 -10.29 26.43
N PRO A 100 -4.56 -10.51 26.96
CA PRO A 100 -4.74 -11.52 27.99
C PRO A 100 -4.11 -12.82 27.49
N THR A 101 -3.37 -13.51 28.35
CA THR A 101 -3.04 -14.92 28.09
C THR A 101 -4.35 -15.68 27.82
N PRO A 102 -4.32 -16.87 27.19
CA PRO A 102 -5.53 -17.69 27.05
C PRO A 102 -6.31 -17.87 28.36
N ASP A 103 -5.62 -17.71 29.51
CA ASP A 103 -6.15 -17.83 30.87
C ASP A 103 -6.63 -16.49 31.47
N GLY A 104 -6.52 -15.38 30.73
CA GLY A 104 -7.05 -14.07 31.13
C GLY A 104 -6.11 -13.20 31.95
N GLU A 105 -4.89 -13.66 32.27
CA GLU A 105 -3.92 -12.86 33.02
C GLU A 105 -3.19 -11.88 32.10
N ALA A 106 -3.05 -10.63 32.55
CA ALA A 106 -2.20 -9.62 31.96
C ALA A 106 -1.03 -9.34 32.93
N PRO A 107 0.19 -9.07 32.42
CA PRO A 107 1.32 -8.69 33.26
C PRO A 107 1.11 -7.35 33.98
#